data_AF-A0A0E0J0W6-F1
#
_entry.id   AF-A0A0E0J0W6-F1
#
_cell.length_a   1.000
_cell.length_b   1.000
_cell.length_c   1.000
_cell.angle_alpha   90.00
_cell.angle_beta   90.00
_cell.angle_gamma   90.00
#
_symmetry.space_group_name_H-M   'P 1'
#
loop_
_entity.id
_entity.type
_entity.pdbx_description
1 polymer ?
#
loop_
_entity_poly.entity_id
_entity_poly.type
_entity_poly.pdbx_seq_one_letter_code
_entity_poly.pdbx_strand_id
1 'polypeptide(L)' 'MRLQQLKDITGNFSKEQELGRGGFGVVYKGILKNGVSVAVKRLEVNPGIQDKQFKNEATVTNDKRD' A
#
# COMPACT_ATOMS: atom_id res chain seq x y z
N MET A 1 0.72 -11.80 -3.23
CA MET A 1 1.83 -11.25 -4.05
C MET A 1 3.10 -11.27 -3.22
N ARG A 2 4.23 -11.68 -3.80
CA ARG A 2 5.54 -11.61 -3.12
C ARG A 2 6.12 -10.21 -3.22
N LEU A 3 7.02 -9.83 -2.31
CA LEU A 3 7.71 -8.54 -2.32
C LEU A 3 8.39 -8.26 -3.68
N GLN A 4 9.00 -9.27 -4.30
CA GLN A 4 9.60 -9.12 -5.61
C GLN A 4 8.58 -8.68 -6.67
N GLN A 5 7.39 -9.26 -6.68
CA GLN A 5 6.34 -8.87 -7.62
C GLN A 5 5.87 -7.43 -7.37
N LEU A 6 5.82 -6.98 -6.10
CA LEU A 6 5.51 -5.59 -5.79
C LEU A 6 6.59 -4.64 -6.34
N LYS A 7 7.86 -5.00 -6.19
CA LYS A 7 8.98 -4.23 -6.77
C LYS A 7 8.87 -4.19 -8.29
N ASP A 8 8.61 -5.32 -8.93
CA ASP A 8 8.53 -5.39 -10.39
C ASP A 8 7.44 -4.46 -10.94
N ILE A 9 6.26 -4.43 -10.30
CA ILE A 9 5.15 -3.61 -10.80
C ILE A 9 5.25 -2.12 -10.43
N THR A 10 6.03 -1.77 -9.39
CA THR A 10 6.17 -0.38 -8.88
C THR A 10 7.50 0.27 -9.23
N GLY A 11 8.32 -0.34 -10.11
CA GLY A 11 9.66 0.17 -10.41
C GLY A 11 10.60 0.15 -9.21
N ASN A 12 10.50 -0.87 -8.35
CA ASN A 12 11.20 -0.98 -7.07
C ASN A 12 10.81 0.13 -6.08
N PHE A 13 9.52 0.46 -5.99
CA PHE A 13 8.99 1.56 -5.17
C PHE A 13 9.62 2.92 -5.53
N SER A 14 9.74 3.19 -6.83
CA SER A 14 10.38 4.42 -7.33
C SER A 14 9.54 5.65 -6.99
N LYS A 15 10.21 6.81 -6.80
CA LYS A 15 9.50 8.07 -6.53
C LYS A 15 8.62 8.51 -7.69
N GLU A 16 8.97 8.14 -8.91
CA GLU A 16 8.18 8.41 -10.12
C GLU A 16 6.84 7.67 -10.12
N GLN A 17 6.74 6.57 -9.35
CA GLN A 17 5.49 5.85 -9.13
C GLN A 17 4.78 6.28 -7.84
N GLU A 18 5.30 7.23 -7.06
CA GLU A 18 4.62 7.68 -5.83
C GLU A 18 3.33 8.44 -6.19
N LEU A 19 2.21 7.95 -5.68
CA LEU A 19 0.90 8.59 -5.80
C LEU A 19 0.62 9.52 -4.62
N GLY A 20 1.24 9.24 -3.47
CA GLY A 20 1.15 10.08 -2.29
C GLY A 20 1.72 9.42 -1.03
N ARG A 21 2.01 10.25 -0.04
CA ARG A 21 2.56 9.86 1.26
C ARG A 21 1.66 10.39 2.38
N GLY A 22 1.40 9.55 3.37
CA GLY A 22 0.65 9.91 4.58
C GLY A 22 1.28 9.32 5.83
N GLY A 23 0.65 9.56 6.99
CA GLY A 23 1.19 9.15 8.30
C GLY A 23 1.39 7.63 8.48
N PHE A 24 0.77 6.81 7.62
CA PHE A 24 0.83 5.35 7.66
C PHE A 24 1.76 4.75 6.59
N GLY A 25 2.37 5.57 5.74
CA GLY A 25 3.28 5.11 4.69
C GLY A 25 3.04 5.77 3.33
N VAL A 26 3.52 5.11 2.28
CA VAL A 26 3.56 5.64 0.91
C VAL A 26 2.74 4.76 -0.02
N VAL A 27 1.97 5.40 -0.89
CA VAL A 27 1.19 4.72 -1.94
C VAL A 27 1.93 4.88 -3.26
N TYR A 28 2.14 3.77 -3.96
CA TYR A 28 2.78 3.71 -5.26
C TYR A 28 1.80 3.20 -6.32
N LYS A 29 1.94 3.69 -7.55
CA LYS A 29 1.32 3.13 -8.74
C LYS A 29 2.05 1.84 -9.12
N GLY A 30 1.29 0.78 -9.36
CA GLY A 30 1.78 -0.48 -9.88
C GLY A 30 1.11 -0.82 -11.21
N ILE A 31 1.86 -1.39 -12.16
CA ILE A 31 1.29 -1.93 -13.40
C ILE A 31 1.45 -3.45 -13.41
N LEU A 32 0.33 -4.17 -13.37
CA LEU A 32 0.32 -5.64 -13.49
C LEU A 32 0.72 -6.06 -14.92
N LYS A 33 1.15 -7.31 -15.09
CA LYS A 33 1.55 -7.85 -16.41
C LYS A 33 0.44 -7.78 -17.47
N ASN A 34 -0.82 -7.72 -17.05
CA ASN A 34 -1.98 -7.57 -17.93
C ASN A 34 -2.34 -6.10 -18.23
N GLY A 35 -1.47 -5.14 -17.87
CA GLY A 35 -1.68 -3.71 -18.08
C GLY A 35 -2.58 -3.02 -17.06
N VAL A 36 -3.18 -3.76 -16.12
CA VAL A 36 -4.06 -3.20 -15.09
C VAL A 36 -3.23 -2.38 -14.10
N SER A 37 -3.63 -1.12 -13.90
CA SER A 37 -3.06 -0.25 -12.88
C SER A 37 -3.63 -0.58 -11.50
N VAL A 38 -2.77 -0.65 -10.49
CA VAL A 38 -3.12 -0.89 -9.09
C VAL A 38 -2.42 0.14 -8.19
N ALA A 39 -2.96 0.36 -6.99
CA ALA A 39 -2.30 1.14 -5.95
C ALA A 39 -1.67 0.19 -4.91
N VAL A 40 -0.39 0.38 -4.62
CA VAL A 40 0.38 -0.40 -3.66
C VAL A 40 0.74 0.49 -2.47
N LYS A 41 0.11 0.26 -1.31
CA LYS A 41 0.46 0.96 -0.07
C LYS A 41 1.58 0.22 0.65
N ARG A 42 2.75 0.87 0.75
CA ARG A 42 3.88 0.41 1.58
C ARG A 42 3.78 1.09 2.94
N LEU A 43 3.47 0.31 3.96
CA LEU A 43 3.44 0.82 5.32
C LEU A 43 4.87 1.12 5.78
N GLU A 44 5.08 2.35 6.26
CA GLU A 44 6.33 2.72 6.91
C GLU A 44 6.16 2.50 8.40
N VAL A 45 6.99 1.60 8.96
CA VAL A 45 7.01 1.35 10.39
C VAL A 45 7.72 2.50 11.07
N ASN A 46 6.96 3.41 11.67
CA ASN A 46 7.52 4.30 12.67
C ASN A 46 7.66 3.51 13.98
N PRO A 47 8.89 3.25 14.46
CA PRO A 47 9.11 2.46 15.67
C PRO A 47 8.45 3.08 16.93
N GLY A 48 8.04 4.35 16.88
CA GLY A 48 7.32 5.03 17.97
C GLY A 48 5.78 4.92 17.95
N ILE A 49 5.15 4.34 16.91
CA ILE A 49 3.68 4.39 16.71
C ILE A 49 3.01 2.99 16.84
N GLN A 50 3.76 1.91 17.04
CA GLN A 50 3.39 0.62 16.45
C GLN A 50 2.90 -0.52 17.37
N ASP A 51 1.94 -0.27 18.25
CA ASP A 51 1.16 -1.39 18.85
C ASP A 51 -0.35 -1.32 18.57
N LYS A 52 -0.92 -0.12 18.34
CA LYS A 52 -2.40 0.02 18.30
C LYS A 52 -3.00 0.22 16.92
N GLN A 53 -2.27 0.74 15.92
CA GLN A 53 -2.88 1.17 14.64
C GLN A 53 -2.69 0.20 13.47
N PHE A 54 -1.84 -0.81 13.57
CA PHE A 54 -1.64 -1.79 12.48
C PHE A 54 -2.84 -2.73 12.27
N LYS A 55 -3.75 -2.83 13.24
CA LYS A 55 -4.90 -3.75 13.18
C LYS A 55 -6.14 -3.18 12.46
N ASN A 56 -6.18 -1.89 12.14
CA ASN A 56 -7.40 -1.26 11.61
C ASN A 56 -7.48 -1.16 10.08
N GLU A 57 -6.42 -1.43 9.32
CA GLU A 57 -6.46 -1.25 7.86
C GLU A 57 -6.79 -2.52 7.06
N ALA A 58 -6.99 -3.67 7.72
CA ALA A 58 -7.40 -4.93 7.06
C ALA A 58 -8.91 -5.22 7.15
N THR A 59 -9.67 -4.44 7.92
CA THR A 59 -11.13 -4.61 8.03
C THR A 59 -11.80 -3.59 7.13
N VAL A 60 -12.04 -3.97 5.88
CA VAL A 60 -13.03 -3.28 5.04
C VAL A 60 -14.36 -3.33 5.79
N THR A 61 -14.85 -2.17 6.21
CA THR A 61 -16.18 -1.99 6.78
C THR A 61 -17.23 -2.37 5.74
N ASN A 62 -17.57 -3.65 5.70
CA ASN A 62 -18.84 -4.12 5.16
C ASN A 62 -19.89 -3.90 6.25
N ASP A 63 -20.27 -2.65 6.49
CA ASP A 63 -21.50 -2.36 7.20
C ASP A 63 -22.32 -1.33 6.42
N LYS A 64 -23.10 -1.87 5.49
CA LYS A 64 -24.27 -1.24 4.90
C LYS A 64 -25.45 -2.18 5.15
N ARG A 65 -25.98 -2.24 6.37
CA ARG A 65 -27.36 -2.62 6.76
C ARG A 65 -27.56 -2.00 8.15
N ASP A 66 -28.41 -1.01 8.40
CA ASP A 66 -29.79 -0.74 7.98
C ASP A 66 -30.02 0.76 7.74
#